data_AF-A0A4Q9JSR7-F1
#
_entry.id   AF-A0A4Q9JSR7-F1
#
_cell.length_a   1.000
_cell.length_b   1.000
_cell.length_c   1.000
_cell.angle_alpha   90.00
_cell.angle_beta   90.00
_cell.angle_gamma   90.00
#
_symmetry.space_group_name_H-M   'P 1'
#
loop_
_entity.id
_entity.type
_entity.pdbx_description
1 polymer ?
#
loop_
_entity_poly.entity_id
_entity_poly.type
_entity_poly.pdbx_seq_one_letter_code
_entity_poly.pdbx_strand_id
1 'polypeptide(L)' 'MPKKTKRDMAYELDIDVSTLYNWRKYKPNLYRIVMLGFKFDEFLEQSKKNYEELLKIEQKINEELLKYK' A
#
# COMPACT_ATOMS: atom_id res chain seq x y z
N MET A 1 -1.29 6.65 -3.39
CA MET A 1 -2.17 5.90 -4.31
C MET A 1 -3.53 5.80 -3.66
N PRO A 2 -4.63 5.79 -4.42
CA PRO A 2 -5.95 5.59 -3.82
C PRO A 2 -6.01 4.21 -3.17
N LYS A 3 -6.57 4.15 -1.97
CA LYS A 3 -6.86 2.91 -1.25
C LYS A 3 -7.72 2.02 -2.13
N LYS A 4 -7.31 0.76 -2.37
CA LYS A 4 -8.08 -0.20 -3.17
C LYS A 4 -9.49 -0.35 -2.60
N THR A 5 -10.50 -0.28 -3.47
CA THR A 5 -11.88 -0.54 -3.10
C THR A 5 -12.14 -2.05 -2.98
N LYS A 6 -13.29 -2.45 -2.41
CA LYS A 6 -13.69 -3.86 -2.38
C LYS A 6 -13.88 -4.46 -3.76
N ARG A 7 -14.26 -3.64 -4.75
CA ARG A 7 -14.39 -4.06 -6.14
C ARG A 7 -13.01 -4.34 -6.75
N ASP A 8 -12.03 -3.47 -6.50
CA ASP A 8 -10.66 -3.65 -7.01
C ASP A 8 -10.02 -4.90 -6.41
N MET A 9 -10.18 -5.11 -5.09
CA MET A 9 -9.70 -6.32 -4.41
C MET A 9 -10.35 -7.59 -4.97
N ALA A 10 -11.65 -7.55 -5.27
CA ALA A 10 -12.37 -8.70 -5.82
C ALA A 10 -11.92 -9.00 -7.26
N TYR A 11 -11.75 -7.96 -8.08
CA TYR A 11 -11.22 -8.07 -9.43
C TYR A 11 -9.81 -8.68 -9.46
N GLU A 12 -8.91 -8.24 -8.57
CA GLU A 12 -7.54 -8.76 -8.48
C GLU A 12 -7.48 -10.23 -8.06
N LEU A 13 -8.46 -10.69 -7.27
CA LEU A 13 -8.58 -12.09 -6.85
C LEU A 13 -9.39 -12.96 -7.81
N ASP A 14 -9.91 -12.38 -8.91
CA ASP A 14 -10.82 -13.03 -9.85
C ASP A 14 -12.05 -13.65 -9.16
N ILE A 15 -12.71 -12.86 -8.31
CA ILE A 15 -13.93 -13.25 -7.58
C ILE A 15 -15.00 -12.16 -7.64
N ASP A 16 -16.24 -12.56 -7.40
CA ASP A 16 -17.31 -11.60 -7.12
C ASP A 16 -17.09 -10.87 -5.79
N VAL A 17 -17.55 -9.62 -5.72
CA VAL A 17 -17.50 -8.83 -4.48
C VAL A 17 -18.31 -9.52 -3.35
N SER A 18 -19.38 -10.23 -3.69
CA SER A 18 -20.18 -11.04 -2.76
C SER A 18 -19.33 -12.09 -2.04
N THR A 19 -18.32 -12.66 -2.70
CA THR A 19 -17.39 -13.63 -2.12
C THR A 19 -16.57 -13.02 -0.98
N LEU A 20 -16.13 -11.77 -1.10
CA LEU A 20 -15.47 -11.06 0.00
C LEU A 20 -16.39 -10.90 1.22
N TYR A 21 -17.68 -10.59 1.00
CA TYR A 21 -18.66 -10.51 2.08
C TYR A 21 -18.92 -11.88 2.72
N ASN A 22 -19.00 -12.93 1.90
CA ASN A 22 -19.15 -14.31 2.38
C ASN A 22 -17.95 -14.76 3.19
N TRP A 23 -16.72 -14.43 2.79
CA TRP A 23 -15.55 -14.71 3.62
C TRP A 23 -15.60 -13.94 4.93
N ARG A 24 -15.99 -12.67 4.92
CA ARG A 24 -16.14 -11.90 6.17
C ARG A 24 -17.14 -12.57 7.13
N LYS A 25 -18.25 -13.10 6.62
CA LYS A 25 -19.33 -13.70 7.42
C LYS A 25 -19.04 -15.13 7.86
N TYR A 26 -18.55 -15.97 6.95
CA TYR A 26 -18.49 -17.42 7.13
C TYR A 26 -17.05 -17.96 7.25
N LYS A 27 -16.04 -17.18 6.84
CA LYS A 27 -14.61 -17.57 6.90
C LYS A 27 -13.76 -16.37 7.37
N PRO A 28 -14.01 -15.82 8.57
CA PRO A 28 -13.43 -14.53 8.99
C PRO A 28 -11.89 -14.54 9.01
N ASN A 29 -11.26 -15.68 9.29
CA ASN A 29 -9.80 -15.80 9.23
C ASN A 29 -9.25 -15.70 7.81
N LEU A 30 -9.92 -16.28 6.81
CA LEU A 30 -9.55 -16.13 5.40
C LEU A 30 -9.65 -14.66 4.99
N TYR A 31 -10.79 -14.02 5.30
CA TYR A 31 -10.97 -12.61 5.04
C TYR A 31 -9.87 -11.76 5.69
N ARG A 32 -9.55 -12.01 6.97
CA ARG A 32 -8.47 -11.31 7.68
C ARG A 32 -7.13 -11.44 6.96
N ILE A 33 -6.73 -12.66 6.61
CA ILE A 33 -5.44 -12.93 5.95
C ILE A 33 -5.35 -12.19 4.61
N VAL A 34 -6.38 -12.31 3.78
CA VAL A 34 -6.41 -11.66 2.45
C VAL A 34 -6.39 -10.13 2.58
N MET A 35 -7.17 -9.56 3.49
CA MET A 35 -7.19 -8.10 3.70
C MET A 35 -5.85 -7.57 4.24
N LEU A 36 -5.15 -8.36 5.07
CA LEU A 36 -3.81 -8.01 5.52
C LEU A 36 -2.80 -8.03 4.37
N GLY A 37 -2.91 -8.96 3.42
CA GLY A 37 -2.09 -8.98 2.20
C GLY A 37 -2.21 -7.68 1.40
N PHE A 38 -3.44 -7.25 1.08
CA PHE A 38 -3.64 -5.97 0.38
C PHE A 38 -3.09 -4.77 1.16
N LYS A 39 -3.20 -4.78 2.49
CA LYS A 39 -2.68 -3.70 3.32
C LYS A 39 -1.15 -3.71 3.36
N PHE A 40 -0.54 -4.88 3.33
CA PHE A 40 0.91 -5.04 3.24
C PHE A 40 1.46 -4.36 1.97
N ASP A 41 0.86 -4.61 0.81
CA ASP A 41 1.31 -4.00 -0.45
C ASP A 41 1.20 -2.46 -0.43
N GLU A 42 0.12 -1.93 0.15
CA GLU A 42 -0.07 -0.48 0.35
C GLU A 42 1.04 0.12 1.22
N PHE A 43 1.39 -0.54 2.33
CA PHE A 43 2.46 -0.10 3.22
C PHE A 43 3.85 -0.23 2.59
N LEU A 44 4.10 -1.32 1.86
CA LEU A 44 5.37 -1.55 1.19
C LEU A 44 5.65 -0.44 0.18
N GLU A 45 4.65 -0.08 -0.61
CA GLU A 45 4.75 1.02 -1.57
C GLU A 45 4.95 2.38 -0.87
N GLN A 46 4.19 2.66 0.20
CA GLN A 46 4.36 3.90 0.95
C GLN A 46 5.76 3.98 1.57
N SER A 47 6.29 2.88 2.08
CA SER A 47 7.64 2.81 2.63
C SER A 47 8.70 3.14 1.59
N LYS A 48 8.55 2.66 0.35
CA LYS A 48 9.46 3.01 -0.76
C LYS A 48 9.42 4.50 -1.07
N LYS A 49 8.23 5.09 -1.15
CA LYS A 49 8.07 6.53 -1.39
C LYS A 49 8.70 7.37 -0.29
N ASN A 50 8.46 7.01 0.96
CA ASN A 50 9.07 7.69 2.09
C ASN A 50 10.60 7.65 2.00
N TYR A 51 11.17 6.48 1.69
CA TYR A 51 12.61 6.34 1.49
C TYR A 51 13.15 7.26 0.38
N GLU A 52 12.50 7.28 -0.79
CA GLU A 52 12.89 8.15 -1.90
C GLU A 52 12.76 9.65 -1.55
N GLU A 53 11.73 10.04 -0.81
CA GLU A 53 11.55 11.42 -0.33
C GLU A 53 12.67 11.83 0.62
N LEU A 54 13.08 10.95 1.54
CA LEU A 54 14.20 11.21 2.43
C LEU A 54 15.51 11.43 1.67
N LEU A 55 15.80 10.61 0.65
CA LEU A 55 16.98 10.81 -0.21
C LEU A 55 16.95 12.16 -0.93
N LYS A 56 15.78 12.57 -1.44
CA LYS A 56 15.62 13.89 -2.08
C LYS A 56 15.85 15.04 -1.13
N ILE A 57 15.44 14.91 0.14
CA ILE A 57 15.68 15.92 1.17
C ILE A 57 17.19 16.04 1.44
N GLU A 58 17.87 14.91 1.64
CA GLU A 58 19.32 14.89 1.83
C GLU A 58 20.08 15.54 0.66
N GLN A 59 19.71 15.19 -0.57
CA GLN A 59 20.30 15.78 -1.78
C GLN A 59 20.14 17.31 -1.82
N LYS A 60 18.94 17.82 -1.56
CA LYS A 60 18.69 19.28 -1.54
C LYS A 60 19.54 20.00 -0.50
N ILE A 61 19.65 19.44 0.70
CA ILE A 61 20.48 20.03 1.76
C ILE A 61 21.95 20.03 1.32
N ASN A 62 22.45 18.95 0.72
CA ASN A 62 23.82 18.89 0.23
C ASN A 62 24.08 19.90 -0.89
N GLU A 63 23.15 20.07 -1.83
CA GLU A 63 23.21 21.10 -2.88
C GLU A 63 23.21 22.51 -2.30
N GLU A 64 22.41 22.77 -1.27
CA GLU A 64 22.42 24.05 -0.55
C GLU A 64 23.77 24.32 0.12
N LEU A 65 24.35 23.33 0.80
CA LEU A 65 25.66 23.44 1.44
C LEU A 65 26.79 23.72 0.44
N LEU A 66 26.71 23.16 -0.77
CA LEU A 66 27.69 23.42 -1.84
C LEU A 66 27.68 24.88 -2.32
N LYS A 67 26.57 25.61 -2.17
CA LYS A 67 26.51 27.04 -2.55
C LYS A 67 27.30 27.95 -1.63
N TYR A 68 27.67 27.46 -0.44
CA TYR A 68 28.41 28.20 0.59
C TYR A 68 29.87 27.73 0.74
N LYS A 69 30.32 26.82 -0.13
CA LYS A 69 31.73 26.46 -0.30
C LYS A 69 32.31 27.20 -1.51
#